data_AF-A0A7V6WL26-F1
#
_entry.id   AF-A0A7V6WL26-F1
#
_cell.length_a   1.000
_cell.length_b   1.000
_cell.length_c   1.000
_cell.angle_alpha   90.00
_cell.angle_beta   90.00
_cell.angle_gamma   90.00
#
_symmetry.space_group_name_H-M   'P 1'
#
loop_
_entity.id
_entity.type
_entity.pdbx_description
1 polymer ?
#
loop_
_entity_poly.entity_id
_entity_poly.type
_entity_poly.pdbx_seq_one_letter_code
_entity_poly.pdbx_strand_id
1 'polypeptide(L)'
;LKKNRPPRTAVWGTLADPVHALNLERYRAELDLFSEKAAKPLVIAVDACLGRPGSVGLIEVGKGPLLPGAGVNKKLPPVGQIYLSGIVNLGGFMEQMVLQSTRLHHVLEISTVIGEALLQALART
;
A
#
# COMPACT_ATOMS: atom_id res chain seq x y z
N LEU A 1 -2.45 6.30 -10.77
CA LEU A 1 -3.85 6.09 -10.31
C LEU A 1 -4.70 7.36 -10.20
N LYS A 2 -4.37 8.38 -9.39
CA LYS A 2 -5.28 9.54 -9.20
C LYS A 2 -5.56 10.37 -10.47
N LYS A 3 -4.59 10.48 -11.39
CA LYS A 3 -4.75 11.18 -12.68
C LYS A 3 -5.63 10.43 -13.70
N ASN A 4 -5.58 9.10 -13.70
CA ASN A 4 -6.33 8.21 -14.60
C ASN A 4 -7.15 7.23 -13.75
N ARG A 5 -8.12 7.74 -12.99
CA ARG A 5 -8.87 6.92 -12.03
C ARG A 5 -9.96 6.12 -12.77
N PRO A 6 -10.01 4.79 -12.64
CA PRO A 6 -11.10 4.00 -13.21
C PRO A 6 -12.45 4.35 -12.58
N PRO A 7 -13.58 4.19 -13.31
CA PRO A 7 -14.91 4.37 -12.74
C PRO A 7 -15.12 3.51 -11.49
N ARG A 8 -15.94 3.98 -10.55
CA ARG A 8 -16.31 3.26 -9.31
C ARG A 8 -15.13 2.91 -8.38
N THR A 9 -14.00 3.61 -8.50
CA THR A 9 -12.85 3.45 -7.60
C THR A 9 -12.64 4.69 -6.75
N ALA A 10 -12.08 4.50 -5.55
CA ALA A 10 -11.60 5.58 -4.71
C ALA A 10 -10.11 5.33 -4.39
N VAL A 11 -9.30 6.37 -4.51
CA VAL A 11 -7.86 6.31 -4.19
C VAL A 11 -7.61 7.13 -2.94
N TRP A 12 -7.02 6.48 -1.95
CA TRP A 12 -6.71 6.99 -0.63
C TRP A 12 -5.21 6.89 -0.43
N GLY A 13 -4.57 7.97 -0.01
CA GLY A 13 -3.11 8.05 0.01
C GLY A 13 -2.52 8.39 -1.36
N THR A 14 -1.69 9.41 -1.37
CA THR A 14 -0.81 9.79 -2.48
C THR A 14 0.49 10.37 -1.90
N LEU A 15 1.53 10.57 -2.71
CA LEU A 15 2.72 11.27 -2.25
C LEU A 15 2.44 12.70 -1.74
N ALA A 16 1.40 13.37 -2.27
CA ALA A 16 1.01 14.71 -1.83
C ALA A 16 0.10 14.71 -0.58
N ASP A 17 -0.59 13.60 -0.32
CA ASP A 17 -1.52 13.42 0.79
C ASP A 17 -1.38 11.97 1.30
N PRO A 18 -0.34 11.67 2.09
CA PRO A 18 0.05 10.30 2.42
C PRO A 18 -0.84 9.69 3.52
N VAL A 19 -1.11 8.40 3.38
CA VAL A 19 -1.64 7.57 4.47
C VAL A 19 -0.44 6.94 5.17
N HIS A 20 -0.28 7.19 6.47
CA HIS A 20 0.84 6.73 7.27
C HIS A 20 0.42 6.43 8.71
N ALA A 21 1.34 5.88 9.51
CA ALA A 21 1.04 5.43 10.88
C ALA A 21 0.33 6.47 11.78
N LEU A 22 0.60 7.77 11.62
CA LEU A 22 0.01 8.82 12.48
C LEU A 22 -1.42 9.23 12.09
N ASN A 23 -1.89 8.91 10.88
CA ASN A 23 -3.21 9.31 10.38
C ASN A 23 -4.06 8.11 9.92
N LEU A 24 -3.55 6.89 10.02
CA LEU A 24 -4.22 5.69 9.54
C LEU A 24 -5.58 5.46 10.22
N GLU A 25 -5.68 5.72 11.53
CA GLU A 25 -6.95 5.61 12.27
C GLU A 25 -8.05 6.52 11.71
N ARG A 26 -7.69 7.75 11.33
CA ARG A 26 -8.61 8.68 10.70
C ARG A 26 -9.11 8.11 9.37
N TYR A 27 -8.21 7.62 8.52
CA TYR A 27 -8.60 7.02 7.24
C TYR A 27 -9.40 5.73 7.43
N ARG A 28 -9.15 4.96 8.49
CA ARG A 28 -9.95 3.77 8.82
C ARG A 28 -11.40 4.16 9.12
N ALA A 29 -11.61 5.19 9.94
CA ALA A 29 -12.94 5.69 10.27
C ALA A 29 -13.67 6.26 9.03
N GLU A 30 -12.97 7.03 8.19
CA GLU A 30 -13.54 7.52 6.92
C GLU A 30 -13.91 6.35 5.98
N LEU A 31 -13.11 5.29 5.94
CA LEU A 31 -13.37 4.09 5.13
C LEU A 31 -14.58 3.30 5.63
N ASP A 32 -14.78 3.21 6.95
CA ASP A 32 -15.96 2.57 7.53
C ASP A 32 -17.24 3.31 7.12
N LEU A 33 -17.26 4.64 7.27
CA LEU A 33 -18.37 5.48 6.81
C LEU A 33 -18.64 5.36 5.31
N PHE A 34 -17.58 5.24 4.51
CA PHE A 34 -17.71 5.02 3.07
C PHE A 34 -18.33 3.65 2.79
N SER A 35 -17.91 2.61 3.51
CA SER A 35 -18.36 1.22 3.30
C SER A 35 -19.84 1.02 3.63
N GLU A 36 -20.37 1.73 4.63
CA GLU A 36 -21.80 1.76 4.95
C GLU A 36 -22.63 2.33 3.80
N LYS A 37 -22.12 3.37 3.13
CA LYS A 37 -22.81 4.04 2.01
C LYS A 37 -22.63 3.31 0.67
N ALA A 38 -21.49 2.65 0.48
CA ALA A 38 -21.04 2.12 -0.79
C ALA A 38 -21.01 0.59 -0.81
N ALA A 39 -22.15 -0.08 -0.60
CA ALA A 39 -22.36 -1.51 -0.88
C ALA A 39 -21.16 -2.46 -0.57
N LYS A 40 -20.45 -2.25 0.55
CA LYS A 40 -19.25 -3.01 0.95
C LYS A 40 -18.18 -3.10 -0.15
N PRO A 41 -17.39 -2.03 -0.38
CA PRO A 41 -16.39 -2.01 -1.44
C PRO A 41 -15.25 -2.99 -1.13
N LEU A 42 -14.61 -3.51 -2.19
CA LEU A 42 -13.33 -4.21 -2.05
C LEU A 42 -12.23 -3.18 -1.75
N VAL A 43 -11.54 -3.36 -0.63
CA VAL A 43 -10.45 -2.49 -0.19
C VAL A 43 -9.12 -3.20 -0.44
N ILE A 44 -8.29 -2.57 -1.25
CA ILE A 44 -6.96 -3.05 -1.62
C ILE A 44 -5.93 -2.16 -0.93
N ALA A 45 -5.16 -2.72 0.00
CA ALA A 45 -4.05 -2.04 0.63
C ALA A 45 -2.80 -2.12 -0.25
N VAL A 46 -2.03 -1.04 -0.33
CA VAL A 46 -0.75 -1.01 -1.04
C VAL A 46 0.32 -0.50 -0.09
N ASP A 47 1.42 -1.23 0.02
CA ASP A 47 2.52 -0.92 0.93
C ASP A 47 3.88 -1.13 0.26
N ALA A 48 4.92 -0.58 0.89
CA ALA A 48 6.30 -0.88 0.57
C ALA A 48 6.96 -1.50 1.81
N CYS A 49 7.60 -2.65 1.63
CA CYS A 49 8.26 -3.36 2.71
C CYS A 49 9.73 -3.66 2.40
N LEU A 50 10.45 -4.08 3.43
CA LEU A 50 11.80 -4.59 3.34
C LEU A 50 11.77 -6.12 3.29
N GLY A 51 12.67 -6.73 2.52
CA GLY A 51 12.67 -8.17 2.26
C GLY A 51 14.06 -8.79 2.21
N ARG A 52 14.14 -10.04 1.75
CA ARG A 52 15.40 -10.77 1.64
C ARG A 52 16.15 -10.37 0.36
N PRO A 53 17.46 -10.61 0.25
CA PRO A 53 18.25 -10.26 -0.94
C PRO A 53 17.66 -10.73 -2.27
N GLY A 54 17.09 -11.93 -2.32
CA GLY A 54 16.47 -12.47 -3.54
C GLY A 54 15.06 -11.95 -3.85
N SER A 55 14.48 -11.11 -2.99
CA SER A 55 13.11 -10.64 -3.14
C SER A 55 13.02 -9.13 -3.43
N VAL A 56 14.12 -8.38 -3.37
CA VAL A 56 14.12 -6.96 -3.71
C VAL A 56 13.70 -6.77 -5.17
N GLY A 57 12.75 -5.86 -5.41
CA GLY A 57 12.13 -5.64 -6.71
C GLY A 57 10.90 -6.49 -6.99
N LEU A 58 10.58 -7.48 -6.14
CA LEU A 58 9.35 -8.27 -6.28
C LEU A 58 8.14 -7.54 -5.68
N ILE A 59 6.96 -7.87 -6.21
CA ILE A 59 5.67 -7.45 -5.67
C ILE A 59 4.99 -8.68 -5.09
N GLU A 60 4.71 -8.65 -3.79
CA GLU A 60 3.92 -9.66 -3.12
C GLU A 60 2.44 -9.29 -3.21
N VAL A 61 1.60 -10.26 -3.56
CA VAL A 61 0.14 -10.11 -3.59
C VAL A 61 -0.47 -11.14 -2.66
N GLY A 62 -1.20 -10.68 -1.66
CA GLY A 62 -1.80 -11.56 -0.66
C GLY A 62 -3.28 -11.30 -0.45
N LYS A 63 -3.99 -12.37 -0.05
CA LYS A 63 -5.36 -12.29 0.46
C LYS A 63 -5.32 -12.06 1.97
N GLY A 64 -6.24 -11.24 2.47
CA GLY A 64 -6.30 -10.81 3.86
C GLY A 64 -5.84 -9.36 4.04
N PRO A 65 -5.94 -8.84 5.27
CA PRO A 65 -5.55 -7.48 5.57
C PRO A 65 -4.03 -7.30 5.57
N LEU A 66 -3.59 -6.12 5.16
CA LEU A 66 -2.26 -5.62 5.47
C LEU A 66 -2.18 -5.29 6.96
N LEU A 67 -1.07 -5.64 7.60
CA LEU A 67 -0.74 -5.29 8.98
C LEU A 67 0.38 -4.23 9.00
N PRO A 68 0.04 -2.94 8.87
CA PRO A 68 1.04 -1.88 8.84
C PRO A 68 1.72 -1.73 10.21
N GLY A 69 2.92 -1.15 10.22
CA GLY A 69 3.58 -0.73 11.46
C GLY A 69 4.69 -1.65 11.98
N ALA A 70 5.01 -2.74 11.27
CA ALA A 70 6.12 -3.64 11.63
C ALA A 70 7.46 -2.89 11.78
N GLY A 71 7.78 -1.98 10.86
CA GLY A 71 9.00 -1.18 10.91
C GLY A 71 9.01 -0.03 11.93
N VAL A 72 7.90 0.24 12.64
CA VAL A 72 7.81 1.34 13.62
C VAL A 72 7.33 0.88 15.00
N ASN A 73 7.29 -0.44 15.25
CA ASN A 73 6.84 -1.05 16.52
C ASN A 73 5.50 -0.50 17.05
N LYS A 74 4.60 -0.09 16.15
CA LYS A 74 3.25 0.34 16.51
C LYS A 74 2.25 -0.74 16.12
N LYS A 75 1.28 -0.98 17.00
CA LYS A 75 0.07 -1.75 16.66
C LYS A 75 -0.88 -0.83 15.91
N LEU A 76 -0.95 -0.99 14.60
CA LEU A 76 -1.85 -0.24 13.73
C LEU A 76 -3.01 -1.13 13.29
N PRO A 77 -4.17 -0.53 12.95
CA PRO A 77 -5.33 -1.30 12.54
C PRO A 77 -5.05 -2.04 11.20
N PRO A 78 -5.57 -3.27 11.03
CA PRO A 78 -5.50 -4.00 9.77
C PRO A 78 -6.24 -3.26 8.65
N VAL A 79 -5.71 -3.30 7.43
CA VAL A 79 -6.25 -2.58 6.28
C VAL A 79 -6.51 -3.51 5.11
N GLY A 80 -7.73 -3.45 4.56
CA GLY A 80 -8.08 -4.11 3.31
C GLY A 80 -8.42 -5.60 3.41
N GLN A 81 -8.89 -6.16 2.29
CA GLN A 81 -9.10 -7.60 2.10
C GLN A 81 -8.06 -8.23 1.17
N ILE A 82 -7.34 -7.40 0.42
CA ILE A 82 -6.21 -7.78 -0.42
C ILE A 82 -5.11 -6.76 -0.14
N TYR A 83 -3.86 -7.21 -0.15
CA TYR A 83 -2.72 -6.32 -0.13
C TYR A 83 -1.78 -6.57 -1.31
N LEU A 84 -1.11 -5.50 -1.73
CA LEU A 84 0.06 -5.55 -2.60
C LEU A 84 1.22 -4.89 -1.86
N SER A 85 2.33 -5.60 -1.71
CA SER A 85 3.53 -5.07 -1.06
C SER A 85 4.71 -5.08 -2.01
N GLY A 86 5.29 -3.90 -2.26
CA GLY A 86 6.52 -3.75 -3.02
C GLY A 86 7.74 -3.95 -2.13
N ILE A 87 8.62 -4.90 -2.47
CA ILE A 87 9.85 -5.11 -1.71
C ILE A 87 10.92 -4.15 -2.23
N VAL A 88 11.09 -3.02 -1.54
CA VAL A 88 11.88 -1.89 -2.04
C VAL A 88 13.35 -1.94 -1.63
N ASN A 89 13.69 -2.72 -0.60
CA ASN A 89 15.07 -2.87 -0.13
C ASN A 89 15.25 -4.09 0.80
N LEU A 90 16.47 -4.30 1.27
CA LEU A 90 16.84 -5.35 2.22
C LEU A 90 16.28 -5.08 3.62
N GLY A 91 15.69 -6.09 4.24
CA GLY A 91 15.26 -6.09 5.64
C GLY A 91 16.24 -6.81 6.55
N GLY A 92 15.96 -6.85 7.85
CA GLY A 92 16.78 -7.54 8.85
C GLY A 92 17.57 -6.57 9.73
N PHE A 93 18.90 -6.57 9.65
CA PHE A 93 19.70 -5.73 10.54
C PHE A 93 19.67 -4.26 10.08
N MET A 94 19.46 -3.34 11.01
CA MET A 94 19.45 -1.88 10.77
C MET A 94 18.37 -1.37 9.80
N GLU A 95 17.15 -1.92 9.86
CA GLU A 95 16.02 -1.54 8.99
C GLU A 95 15.78 -0.03 8.92
N GLN A 96 15.92 0.70 10.04
CA GLN A 96 15.77 2.16 10.05
C GLN A 96 16.80 2.88 9.17
N MET A 97 18.06 2.42 9.15
CA MET A 97 19.09 2.99 8.28
C MET A 97 18.86 2.63 6.81
N VAL A 98 18.33 1.42 6.57
CA VAL A 98 17.97 0.99 5.21
C VAL A 98 16.78 1.79 4.67
N LEU A 99 15.80 2.13 5.51
CA LEU A 99 14.70 3.03 5.14
C LEU A 99 15.23 4.41 4.74
N GLN A 100 16.23 4.95 5.47
CA GLN A 100 16.87 6.23 5.13
C GLN A 100 17.72 6.19 3.85
N SER A 101 18.09 5.00 3.36
CA SER A 101 18.93 4.81 2.16
C SER A 101 18.19 4.15 0.99
N THR A 102 16.88 3.90 1.12
CA THR A 102 16.06 3.35 0.05
C THR A 102 15.97 4.35 -1.10
N ARG A 103 16.37 3.91 -2.30
CA ARG A 103 16.38 4.77 -3.49
C ARG A 103 14.95 5.07 -3.93
N LEU A 104 14.56 6.35 -3.89
CA LEU A 104 13.22 6.80 -4.27
C LEU A 104 12.82 6.36 -5.70
N HIS A 105 13.77 6.36 -6.64
CA HIS A 105 13.53 5.88 -8.00
C HIS A 105 12.96 4.45 -8.01
N HIS A 106 13.53 3.55 -7.22
CA HIS A 106 13.11 2.15 -7.19
C HIS A 106 11.71 1.99 -6.60
N VAL A 107 11.40 2.76 -5.54
CA VAL A 107 10.05 2.83 -4.97
C VAL A 107 9.04 3.30 -6.02
N LEU A 108 9.40 4.33 -6.79
CA LEU A 108 8.53 4.89 -7.83
C LEU A 108 8.29 3.90 -8.98
N GLU A 109 9.31 3.15 -9.40
CA GLU A 109 9.16 2.10 -10.43
C GLU A 109 8.16 1.03 -9.99
N ILE A 110 8.35 0.46 -8.79
CA ILE A 110 7.44 -0.55 -8.24
C ILE A 110 6.02 0.01 -8.10
N SER A 111 5.87 1.24 -7.60
CA SER A 111 4.56 1.88 -7.46
C SER A 111 3.86 2.10 -8.81
N THR A 112 4.64 2.33 -9.88
CA THR A 112 4.12 2.51 -11.24
C THR A 112 3.59 1.19 -11.77
N VAL A 113 4.37 0.10 -11.64
CA VAL A 113 3.94 -1.25 -12.04
C VAL A 113 2.67 -1.68 -11.30
N ILE A 114 2.61 -1.49 -9.98
CA ILE A 114 1.40 -1.79 -9.18
C ILE A 114 0.22 -0.95 -9.67
N GLY A 115 0.44 0.36 -9.90
CA GLY A 115 -0.59 1.27 -10.37
C GLY A 115 -1.16 0.85 -11.73
N GLU A 116 -0.31 0.52 -12.69
CA GLU A 116 -0.72 0.08 -14.03
C GLU A 116 -1.44 -1.27 -14.00
N ALA A 117 -0.94 -2.23 -13.21
CA ALA A 117 -1.58 -3.53 -13.04
C ALA A 117 -2.99 -3.38 -12.46
N LEU A 118 -3.18 -2.53 -11.46
CA LEU A 118 -4.49 -2.23 -10.89
C LEU A 118 -5.41 -1.54 -11.90
N LEU A 119 -4.92 -0.59 -12.69
CA LEU A 119 -5.72 0.03 -13.76
C LEU A 119 -6.22 -1.00 -14.77
N GLN A 120 -5.34 -1.88 -15.22
CA GLN A 120 -5.70 -2.91 -16.20
C GLN A 120 -6.68 -3.92 -15.62
N ALA A 121 -6.50 -4.33 -14.36
CA ALA A 121 -7.40 -5.26 -13.69
C ALA A 121 -8.81 -4.67 -13.49
N LEU A 122 -8.88 -3.41 -13.04
CA LEU A 122 -10.15 -2.72 -12.76
C LEU A 122 -10.88 -2.25 -14.03
N ALA A 123 -10.19 -2.11 -15.16
CA ALA A 123 -10.82 -1.80 -16.45
C ALA A 123 -11.54 -3.01 -17.09
N ARG A 124 -11.28 -4.23 -16.61
CA ARG A 124 -11.85 -5.48 -17.14
C ARG A 124 -13.14 -5.92 -16.43
N THR A 125 -13.57 -5.22 -15.39
CA THR A 125 -14.78 -5.47 -14.60
C THR A 125 -15.85 -4.43 -14.87
#